data_AF-A0A7X0G2N4-F1
#
_entry.id   AF-A0A7X0G2N4-F1
#
_cell.length_a   1.000
_cell.length_b   1.000
_cell.length_c   1.000
_cell.angle_alpha   90.00
_cell.angle_beta   90.00
_cell.angle_gamma   90.00
#
_symmetry.space_group_name_H-M   'P 1'
#
loop_
_entity.id
_entity.type
_entity.pdbx_description
1 polymer ?
#
loop_
_entity_poly.entity_id
_entity_poly.type
_entity_poly.pdbx_seq_one_letter_code
_entity_poly.pdbx_strand_id
1 'polypeptide(L)'
;MALEYFDPLLRTNDLVQELKWDRELRARFESSEKEVLDAYPLTAEERTAILDRDFRKLFELGLHPYLLSQLARLIYGTGETAGTSGAATALLRSLLGDRYDSYMAERGE
;
A
#
# COMPACT_ATOMS: atom_id res chain seq x y z
N MET A 1 -15.13 -2.48 10.61
CA MET A 1 -14.83 -1.07 10.98
C MET A 1 -13.49 -0.67 10.35
N ALA A 2 -13.22 0.62 10.11
CA ALA A 2 -11.98 1.04 9.43
C ALA A 2 -10.68 0.59 10.13
N LEU A 3 -10.69 0.39 11.45
CA LEU A 3 -9.54 -0.06 12.25
C LEU A 3 -9.69 -1.49 12.78
N GLU A 4 -10.55 -2.30 12.17
CA GLU A 4 -10.86 -3.65 12.65
C GLU A 4 -9.66 -4.58 12.76
N TYR A 5 -8.74 -4.51 11.80
CA TYR A 5 -7.53 -5.34 11.78
C TYR A 5 -6.30 -4.62 12.31
N PHE A 6 -6.40 -3.32 12.65
CA PHE A 6 -5.23 -2.49 12.90
C PHE A 6 -4.34 -3.06 14.01
N ASP A 7 -3.09 -3.35 13.67
CA ASP A 7 -2.05 -3.76 14.60
C ASP A 7 -0.98 -2.66 14.65
N PRO A 8 -0.82 -1.94 15.78
CA PRO A 8 0.19 -0.90 15.91
C PRO A 8 1.63 -1.43 15.90
N LEU A 9 1.85 -2.74 16.08
CA LEU A 9 3.17 -3.36 16.08
C LEU A 9 3.58 -3.93 14.71
N LEU A 10 2.68 -3.90 13.71
CA LEU A 10 2.99 -4.36 12.36
C LEU A 10 4.10 -3.49 11.76
N ARG A 11 5.20 -4.13 11.35
CA ARG A 11 6.45 -3.49 10.91
C ARG A 11 6.28 -2.70 9.62
N THR A 12 5.29 -3.08 8.82
CA THR A 12 4.89 -2.32 7.64
C THR A 12 4.40 -0.91 7.98
N ASN A 13 3.81 -0.66 9.16
CA ASN A 13 3.47 0.71 9.58
C ASN A 13 4.73 1.57 9.70
N ASP A 14 5.77 1.04 10.37
CA ASP A 14 7.06 1.73 10.57
C ASP A 14 7.73 2.00 9.22
N LEU A 15 7.80 0.98 8.34
CA LEU A 15 8.37 1.11 7.01
C LEU A 15 7.73 2.26 6.22
N VAL A 16 6.40 2.33 6.18
CA VAL A 16 5.69 3.39 5.45
C VAL A 16 5.95 4.76 6.05
N GLN A 17 6.04 4.85 7.39
CA GLN A 17 6.37 6.09 8.06
C GLN A 17 7.80 6.54 7.73
N GLU A 18 8.78 5.65 7.77
CA GLU A 18 10.16 5.96 7.42
C GLU A 18 10.30 6.38 5.95
N LEU A 19 9.66 5.65 5.02
CA LEU A 19 9.67 6.00 3.59
C LEU A 19 9.14 7.39 3.27
N LYS A 20 8.31 7.99 4.16
CA LYS A 20 7.80 9.36 3.98
C LYS A 20 8.82 10.43 4.37
N TRP A 21 9.71 10.13 5.32
CA TRP A 21 10.59 11.13 5.93
C TRP A 21 12.06 10.93 5.54
N ASP A 22 12.48 9.68 5.29
CA ASP A 22 13.82 9.33 4.86
C ASP A 22 13.89 9.27 3.33
N ARG A 23 14.51 10.31 2.76
CA ARG A 23 14.68 10.45 1.31
C ARG A 23 15.64 9.42 0.71
N GLU A 24 16.62 8.96 1.48
CA GLU A 24 17.59 7.96 1.02
C GLU A 24 16.94 6.58 1.00
N LEU A 25 16.26 6.19 2.08
CA LEU A 25 15.47 4.96 2.13
C LEU A 25 14.41 4.96 1.02
N ARG A 26 13.74 6.10 0.80
CA ARG A 26 12.77 6.28 -0.27
C ARG A 26 13.37 6.04 -1.65
N ALA A 27 14.51 6.67 -1.95
CA ALA A 27 15.17 6.49 -3.25
C ALA A 27 15.63 5.04 -3.46
N ARG A 28 16.14 4.38 -2.40
CA ARG A 28 16.50 2.96 -2.43
C ARG A 28 15.30 2.05 -2.62
N PHE A 29 14.16 2.37 -2.02
CA PHE A 29 12.93 1.61 -2.20
C PHE A 29 12.43 1.71 -3.65
N GLU A 30 12.53 2.89 -4.26
CA GLU A 30 12.16 3.08 -5.67
C GLU A 30 13.09 2.35 -6.65
N SER A 31 14.40 2.29 -6.37
CA SER A 31 15.38 1.65 -7.27
C SER A 31 15.60 0.14 -7.01
N SER A 32 15.49 -0.29 -5.74
CA SER A 32 15.84 -1.63 -5.26
C SER A 32 14.87 -2.10 -4.17
N GLU A 33 13.56 -2.02 -4.43
CA GLU A 33 12.51 -2.37 -3.46
C GLU A 33 12.77 -3.70 -2.73
N LYS A 34 13.05 -4.77 -3.49
CA LYS A 34 13.25 -6.10 -2.92
C LYS A 34 14.40 -6.12 -1.90
N GLU A 35 15.50 -5.42 -2.17
CA GLU A 35 16.64 -5.35 -1.26
C GLU A 35 16.31 -4.59 0.02
N VAL A 36 15.52 -3.52 -0.09
CA VAL A 36 15.01 -2.78 1.08
C VAL A 36 14.11 -3.70 1.93
N LEU A 37 13.19 -4.41 1.29
CA LEU A 37 12.27 -5.32 1.98
C LEU A 37 12.99 -6.55 2.58
N ASP A 38 14.05 -7.05 1.95
CA ASP A 38 14.89 -8.14 2.47
C ASP A 38 15.68 -7.71 3.71
N ALA A 39 16.06 -6.43 3.80
CA ALA A 39 16.84 -5.88 4.92
C ALA A 39 15.98 -5.34 6.08
N TYR A 40 14.71 -5.00 5.81
CA TYR A 40 13.79 -4.49 6.83
C TYR A 40 13.25 -5.65 7.68
N PRO A 41 13.01 -5.47 8.99
CA PRO A 41 12.52 -6.53 9.88
C PRO A 41 11.03 -6.86 9.67
N LEU A 42 10.64 -7.22 8.45
CA LEU A 42 9.29 -7.65 8.08
C LEU A 42 9.14 -9.16 8.28
N THR A 43 7.91 -9.58 8.57
CA THR A 43 7.55 -10.98 8.38
C THR A 43 7.56 -11.36 6.89
N ALA A 44 7.65 -12.66 6.59
CA ALA A 44 7.55 -13.14 5.22
C ALA A 44 6.20 -12.77 4.57
N GLU A 45 5.11 -12.75 5.34
CA GLU A 45 3.78 -12.38 4.85
C GLU A 45 3.68 -10.90 4.50
N GLU A 46 4.17 -10.00 5.36
CA GLU A 46 4.24 -8.57 5.08
C GLU A 46 5.01 -8.29 3.80
N ARG A 47 6.21 -8.88 3.70
CA ARG A 47 7.09 -8.70 2.55
C ARG A 47 6.42 -9.17 1.25
N THR A 48 5.85 -10.38 1.24
CA THR A 48 5.16 -10.92 0.07
C THR A 48 3.98 -10.04 -0.32
N ALA A 49 3.16 -9.62 0.65
CA ALA A 49 2.00 -8.76 0.37
C ALA A 49 2.40 -7.40 -0.22
N ILE A 50 3.53 -6.81 0.20
CA ILE A 50 4.06 -5.59 -0.44
C ILE A 50 4.48 -5.87 -1.88
N LEU A 51 5.30 -6.90 -2.12
CA LEU A 51 5.82 -7.25 -3.45
C LEU A 51 4.69 -7.56 -4.45
N ASP A 52 3.68 -8.29 -4.00
CA ASP A 52 2.53 -8.70 -4.83
C ASP A 52 1.47 -7.61 -4.96
N ARG A 53 1.67 -6.45 -4.31
CA ARG A 53 0.73 -5.33 -4.28
C ARG A 53 -0.64 -5.73 -3.68
N ASP A 54 -0.63 -6.66 -2.75
CA ASP A 54 -1.83 -7.15 -2.07
C ASP A 54 -2.18 -6.25 -0.88
N PHE A 55 -2.74 -5.08 -1.20
CA PHE A 55 -3.19 -4.10 -0.21
C PHE A 55 -4.31 -4.63 0.69
N ARG A 56 -5.10 -5.58 0.20
CA ARG A 56 -6.10 -6.27 1.01
C ARG A 56 -5.44 -7.12 2.08
N LYS A 57 -4.48 -7.97 1.72
CA LYS A 57 -3.72 -8.76 2.68
C LYS A 57 -2.98 -7.86 3.67
N LEU A 58 -2.40 -6.74 3.23
CA LEU A 58 -1.77 -5.77 4.13
C LEU A 58 -2.77 -5.16 5.13
N PHE A 59 -3.99 -4.83 4.69
CA PHE A 59 -5.05 -4.37 5.58
C PHE A 59 -5.44 -5.45 6.59
N GLU A 60 -5.63 -6.70 6.14
CA GLU A 60 -5.99 -7.85 7.00
C GLU A 60 -4.86 -8.22 7.98
N LEU A 61 -3.60 -7.99 7.62
CA LEU A 61 -2.43 -8.11 8.50
C LEU A 61 -2.34 -6.99 9.55
N GLY A 62 -3.09 -5.91 9.36
CA GLY A 62 -3.21 -4.82 10.32
C GLY A 62 -2.51 -3.52 9.96
N LEU A 63 -2.13 -3.33 8.69
CA LEU A 63 -1.61 -2.05 8.22
C LEU A 63 -2.69 -0.97 8.35
N HIS A 64 -2.35 0.14 8.99
CA HIS A 64 -3.29 1.24 9.19
C HIS A 64 -3.82 1.77 7.84
N PRO A 65 -5.14 1.97 7.65
CA PRO A 65 -5.73 2.35 6.35
C PRO A 65 -5.14 3.61 5.71
N TYR A 66 -4.79 4.61 6.54
CA TYR A 66 -4.09 5.80 6.05
C TYR A 66 -2.70 5.46 5.52
N LEU A 67 -1.91 4.64 6.24
CA LEU A 67 -0.57 4.23 5.81
C LEU A 67 -0.63 3.29 4.60
N LEU A 68 -1.63 2.41 4.52
CA LEU A 68 -1.92 1.63 3.32
C LEU A 68 -2.11 2.53 2.09
N SER A 69 -2.89 3.61 2.23
CA SER A 69 -3.10 4.57 1.16
C SER A 69 -1.83 5.36 0.83
N GLN A 70 -0.99 5.66 1.82
CA GLN A 70 0.32 6.27 1.58
C GLN A 70 1.25 5.31 0.83
N LEU A 71 1.30 4.03 1.22
CA LEU A 71 2.10 3.00 0.55
C LEU A 71 1.71 2.88 -0.94
N ALA A 72 0.40 2.84 -1.25
CA ALA A 72 -0.06 2.82 -2.64
C ALA A 72 0.44 4.05 -3.42
N ARG A 73 0.39 5.26 -2.85
CA ARG A 73 0.93 6.48 -3.47
C ARG A 73 2.45 6.45 -3.63
N LEU A 74 3.13 5.90 -2.64
CA LEU A 74 4.58 5.70 -2.65
C LEU A 74 4.98 4.71 -3.76
N ILE A 75 4.19 3.68 -4.05
CA ILE A 75 4.51 2.69 -5.10
C ILE A 75 4.16 3.21 -6.49
N TYR A 76 2.98 3.79 -6.68
CA TYR A 76 2.46 4.15 -8.01
C TYR A 76 2.62 5.63 -8.37
N GLY A 77 3.16 6.44 -7.47
CA GLY A 77 3.37 7.87 -7.64
C GLY A 77 2.12 8.73 -7.40
N THR A 78 2.34 10.05 -7.45
CA THR A 78 1.32 11.09 -7.22
C THR A 78 1.07 11.98 -8.45
N GLY A 79 1.41 11.51 -9.66
CA GLY A 79 1.36 12.30 -10.90
C GLY A 79 0.03 13.06 -11.08
N GLU A 80 0.15 14.30 -11.54
CA GLU A 80 -0.86 15.38 -11.64
C GLU A 80 -2.19 14.97 -12.30
N THR A 81 -3.03 14.22 -11.60
CA THR A 81 -4.47 14.02 -11.89
C THR A 81 -5.08 13.30 -10.68
N ALA A 82 -5.03 13.96 -9.52
CA ALA A 82 -5.47 13.42 -8.22
C ALA A 82 -7.00 13.22 -8.09
N GLY A 83 -7.72 13.07 -9.21
CA GLY A 83 -9.11 12.58 -9.26
C GLY A 83 -9.23 11.09 -9.59
N THR A 84 -8.24 10.49 -10.28
CA THR A 84 -8.25 9.09 -10.74
C THR A 84 -6.82 8.54 -10.92
N SER A 85 -5.92 8.77 -9.95
CA SER A 85 -4.53 8.33 -10.09
C SER A 85 -4.42 6.80 -10.07
N GLY A 86 -3.45 6.24 -10.81
CA GLY A 86 -3.19 4.80 -10.87
C GLY A 86 -3.04 4.14 -9.49
N ALA A 87 -2.55 4.88 -8.49
CA ALA A 87 -2.50 4.46 -7.09
C ALA A 87 -3.88 4.16 -6.49
N ALA A 88 -4.86 5.05 -6.71
CA ALA A 88 -6.22 4.87 -6.22
C ALA A 88 -6.90 3.69 -6.93
N THR A 89 -6.71 3.56 -8.24
CA THR A 89 -7.22 2.44 -9.03
C THR A 89 -6.64 1.10 -8.56
N ALA A 90 -5.33 1.01 -8.36
CA ALA A 90 -4.68 -0.21 -7.89
C ALA A 90 -5.13 -0.60 -6.47
N LEU A 91 -5.24 0.39 -5.57
CA LEU A 91 -5.76 0.18 -4.22
C LEU A 91 -7.21 -0.33 -4.26
N LEU A 92 -8.10 0.35 -5.00
CA LEU A 92 -9.50 -0.04 -5.12
C LEU A 92 -9.64 -1.44 -5.73
N ARG A 93 -8.85 -1.76 -6.76
CA ARG A 93 -8.86 -3.09 -7.38
C ARG A 93 -8.44 -4.18 -6.39
N SER A 94 -7.38 -3.96 -5.61
CA SER A 94 -6.93 -4.92 -4.59
C SER A 94 -7.98 -5.11 -3.49
N LEU A 95 -8.62 -4.02 -3.02
CA LEU A 95 -9.63 -4.10 -1.95
C LEU A 95 -10.95 -4.72 -2.41
N LEU A 96 -11.41 -4.42 -3.63
CA LEU A 96 -12.71 -4.84 -4.13
C LEU A 96 -12.68 -6.19 -4.86
N GLY A 97 -11.53 -6.60 -5.39
CA GLY A 97 -11.40 -7.82 -6.19
C GLY A 97 -12.42 -7.85 -7.34
N ASP A 98 -13.20 -8.93 -7.43
CA ASP A 98 -14.23 -9.14 -8.47
C ASP A 98 -15.32 -8.06 -8.47
N ARG A 99 -15.49 -7.32 -7.37
CA ARG A 99 -16.48 -6.23 -7.27
C ARG A 99 -16.00 -4.90 -7.85
N TYR A 100 -14.74 -4.83 -8.29
CA TYR A 100 -14.17 -3.59 -8.81
C TYR A 100 -14.96 -3.06 -10.01
N ASP A 101 -15.27 -3.91 -10.99
CA ASP A 101 -15.92 -3.49 -12.23
C ASP A 101 -17.35 -3.01 -11.99
N SER A 102 -18.11 -3.70 -11.12
CA SER A 102 -19.46 -3.27 -10.73
C SER A 102 -19.44 -1.95 -9.96
N TYR A 103 -18.49 -1.77 -9.04
CA TYR A 103 -18.32 -0.52 -8.29
C TYR A 103 -17.98 0.68 -9.17
N MET A 104 -17.16 0.48 -10.20
CA MET A 104 -16.81 1.54 -11.15
C MET A 104 -17.97 1.87 -12.09
N ALA A 105 -18.78 0.89 -12.49
CA ALA A 105 -19.98 1.11 -13.29
C ALA A 105 -21.02 1.99 -12.55
N GLU A 106 -21.23 1.74 -11.26
CA GLU A 106 -22.13 2.54 -10.40
C GLU A 106 -21.64 3.98 -10.14
N ARG A 107 -20.33 4.23 -10.26
CA ARG A 107 -19.74 5.58 -10.08
C ARG A 107 -19.69 6.41 -11.36
N GLY A 108 -19.93 5.81 -12.52
CA GLY A 108 -19.88 6.45 -13.83
C GLY A 108 -21.20 7.12 -14.26
N GLU A 109 -22.28 6.93 -13.49
CA GLU A 109 -23.57 7.63 -13.59
C GLU A 109 -23.63 8.86 -12.67
#